data_AF-A0A4S4A493-F1
#
_entry.id   AF-A0A4S4A493-F1
#
_cell.length_a   1.000
_cell.length_b   1.000
_cell.length_c   1.000
_cell.angle_alpha   90.00
_cell.angle_beta   90.00
_cell.angle_gamma   90.00
#
_symmetry.space_group_name_H-M   'P 1'
#
loop_
_entity.id
_entity.type
_entity.pdbx_description
1 polymer ?
#
loop_
_entity_poly.entity_id
_entity_poly.type
_entity_poly.pdbx_seq_one_letter_code
_entity_poly.pdbx_strand_id
1 'polypeptide(L)'
;MSTKLLLPILFALLFVSCEVDPYEETSGKTLEIGSLSKKTLSDALKDGQHWVEAADGTIYWDENATSQDTTKPGETYLGANVLVGTHNRDSNLNEPINSAKFQLYLEKNKNGSSAEIMGNTVPADVKKYGTLAEGLYPAKHTIYKNDGALLINGGRNLPTVNGNPNNPKNYYANESLKPSSEHVLDQVLFHKGNYGRKSLYTNPNKQGNVFPISAGCQTGGSGNCSLPLYRDFIKEAEGFEGNYLRKP
;
A
#
# COMPACT_ATOMS: atom_id res chain seq x y z
N MET A 1 -17.10 72.80 -6.53
CA MET A 1 -18.51 73.23 -6.66
C MET A 1 -19.40 72.01 -6.46
N SER A 2 -20.38 72.16 -5.59
CA SER A 2 -21.20 71.12 -4.95
C SER A 2 -22.20 70.46 -5.91
N THR A 3 -22.42 69.15 -5.77
CA THR A 3 -23.75 68.54 -5.91
C THR A 3 -23.85 67.20 -5.14
N LYS A 4 -24.67 67.23 -4.07
CA LYS A 4 -25.64 66.24 -3.54
C LYS A 4 -25.16 64.78 -3.35
N LEU A 5 -24.97 64.23 -2.14
CA LEU A 5 -25.85 64.03 -0.96
C LEU A 5 -27.18 63.29 -1.25
N LEU A 6 -27.24 62.01 -0.86
CA LEU A 6 -28.44 61.33 -0.32
C LEU A 6 -28.00 60.18 0.61
N LEU A 7 -28.65 60.14 1.77
CA LEU A 7 -28.32 59.44 3.02
C LEU A 7 -28.75 57.94 3.02
N PRO A 8 -28.26 57.14 4.00
CA PRO A 8 -28.55 55.72 4.23
C PRO A 8 -29.71 55.52 5.22
N ILE A 9 -30.28 54.31 5.34
CA ILE A 9 -31.07 53.79 6.50
C ILE A 9 -31.21 52.27 6.29
N LEU A 10 -30.52 51.43 7.07
CA LEU A 10 -30.94 50.78 8.33
C LEU A 10 -32.00 49.67 8.12
N PHE A 11 -31.56 48.41 8.08
CA PHE A 11 -32.43 47.23 8.21
C PHE A 11 -32.49 46.84 9.69
N ALA A 12 -33.66 46.99 10.31
CA ALA A 12 -33.93 46.58 11.69
C ALA A 12 -34.52 45.15 11.73
N LEU A 13 -33.97 44.34 12.63
CA LEU A 13 -34.55 43.08 13.12
C LEU A 13 -35.79 43.38 13.98
N LEU A 14 -36.87 42.62 13.80
CA LEU A 14 -37.91 42.39 14.80
C LEU A 14 -38.46 40.96 14.68
N PHE A 15 -38.38 40.23 15.79
CA PHE A 15 -38.95 38.91 16.04
C PHE A 15 -40.46 39.01 16.27
N VAL A 16 -41.26 38.04 15.79
CA VAL A 16 -42.52 37.64 16.43
C VAL A 16 -42.74 36.12 16.30
N SER A 17 -43.14 35.57 17.43
CA SER A 17 -43.43 34.19 17.82
C SER A 17 -44.52 33.49 16.98
N CYS A 18 -44.40 32.16 16.88
CA CYS A 18 -45.56 31.27 16.90
C CYS A 18 -45.21 30.08 17.79
N GLU A 19 -45.61 30.19 19.06
CA GLU A 19 -45.91 29.06 19.91
C GLU A 19 -47.13 28.31 19.32
N VAL A 20 -47.00 27.01 19.15
CA VAL A 20 -48.15 26.10 19.12
C VAL A 20 -47.79 24.91 20.01
N ASP A 21 -48.41 24.86 21.17
CA ASP A 21 -48.66 23.66 21.98
C ASP A 21 -50.01 23.92 22.70
N PRO A 22 -50.82 22.92 23.12
CA PRO A 22 -50.48 21.52 23.34
C PRO A 22 -51.55 20.47 22.89
N TYR A 23 -51.11 19.21 22.83
CA TYR A 23 -51.83 17.95 23.13
C TYR A 23 -53.35 17.82 22.83
N GLU A 24 -53.71 16.94 21.88
CA GLU A 24 -54.88 16.07 22.02
C GLU A 24 -54.63 14.69 21.39
N GLU A 25 -54.99 13.66 22.15
CA GLU A 25 -54.94 12.25 21.79
C GLU A 25 -55.79 11.94 20.54
N THR A 26 -55.22 11.19 19.59
CA THR A 26 -56.02 10.23 18.82
C THR A 26 -55.46 8.85 19.03
N SER A 27 -56.06 8.17 20.01
CA SER A 27 -55.92 6.74 20.22
C SER A 27 -56.40 5.98 18.98
N GLY A 28 -55.69 4.90 18.66
CA GLY A 28 -56.24 3.73 17.98
C GLY A 28 -56.69 3.93 16.52
N LYS A 29 -55.74 4.07 15.59
CA LYS A 29 -55.90 3.52 14.23
C LYS A 29 -54.61 2.87 13.76
N THR A 30 -54.60 1.55 13.82
CA THR A 30 -53.65 0.70 13.10
C THR A 30 -53.86 0.92 11.61
N LEU A 31 -52.93 1.58 10.95
CA LEU A 31 -52.84 1.59 9.49
C LEU A 31 -52.05 0.35 9.08
N GLU A 32 -52.77 -0.66 8.60
CA GLU A 32 -52.23 -1.80 7.87
C GLU A 32 -51.53 -1.29 6.61
N ILE A 33 -50.22 -1.04 6.70
CA ILE A 33 -49.38 -0.77 5.54
C ILE A 33 -49.19 -2.12 4.83
N GLY A 34 -49.97 -2.29 3.77
CA GLY A 34 -49.90 -3.44 2.89
C GLY A 34 -48.46 -3.71 2.46
N SER A 35 -48.03 -4.95 2.72
CA SER A 35 -46.91 -5.69 2.13
C SER A 35 -46.12 -4.95 1.04
N LEU A 36 -45.23 -4.04 1.45
CA LEU A 36 -44.03 -3.75 0.68
C LEU A 36 -43.20 -5.03 0.74
N SER A 37 -43.17 -5.74 -0.40
CA SER A 37 -42.30 -6.88 -0.64
C SER A 37 -40.94 -6.63 0.01
N LYS A 38 -40.47 -7.60 0.81
CA LYS A 38 -39.08 -7.71 1.25
C LYS A 38 -38.15 -7.69 0.04
N LYS A 39 -37.89 -6.51 -0.51
CA LYS A 39 -36.71 -6.26 -1.31
C LYS A 39 -35.61 -6.14 -0.28
N THR A 40 -34.98 -7.28 -0.02
CA THR A 40 -33.84 -7.40 0.86
C THR A 40 -32.89 -6.25 0.54
N LEU A 41 -32.69 -5.37 1.50
CA LEU A 41 -31.58 -4.41 1.54
C LEU A 41 -30.26 -5.20 1.78
N SER A 42 -29.98 -6.20 0.94
CA SER A 42 -28.73 -6.99 0.98
C SER A 42 -27.67 -6.46 0.03
N ASP A 43 -28.02 -5.48 -0.81
CA ASP A 43 -27.04 -4.76 -1.64
C ASP A 43 -26.42 -3.57 -0.87
N ALA A 44 -26.73 -3.46 0.43
CA ALA A 44 -25.93 -2.67 1.36
C ALA A 44 -24.52 -3.25 1.35
N LEU A 45 -23.62 -2.61 0.60
CA LEU A 45 -22.16 -2.65 0.72
C LEU A 45 -21.67 -3.84 1.55
N LYS A 46 -21.40 -4.98 0.90
CA LYS A 46 -20.61 -6.03 1.54
C LYS A 46 -19.22 -5.44 1.82
N ASP A 47 -19.05 -4.83 2.99
CA ASP A 47 -17.76 -4.68 3.65
C ASP A 47 -17.24 -6.11 3.85
N GLY A 48 -16.43 -6.60 2.91
CA GLY A 48 -15.97 -7.99 3.01
C GLY A 48 -15.65 -8.73 1.73
N GLN A 49 -15.10 -8.04 0.73
CA GLN A 49 -14.61 -8.71 -0.46
C GLN A 49 -13.16 -8.32 -0.62
N HIS A 50 -12.25 -9.29 -0.63
CA HIS A 50 -10.82 -9.02 -0.59
C HIS A 50 -10.05 -10.03 -1.44
N TRP A 51 -8.79 -9.70 -1.72
CA TRP A 51 -7.87 -10.62 -2.38
C TRP A 51 -7.48 -11.76 -1.45
N VAL A 52 -7.40 -12.95 -2.03
CA VAL A 52 -6.98 -14.18 -1.38
C VAL A 52 -5.98 -14.89 -2.29
N GLU A 53 -4.97 -15.51 -1.69
CA GLU A 53 -4.10 -16.47 -2.35
C GLU A 53 -4.56 -17.90 -2.03
N ALA A 54 -4.89 -18.66 -3.07
CA ALA A 54 -5.20 -20.08 -2.96
C ALA A 54 -3.95 -20.90 -2.60
N ALA A 55 -4.15 -22.13 -2.14
CA ALA A 55 -3.05 -23.04 -1.78
C ALA A 55 -2.07 -23.35 -2.93
N ASP A 56 -2.52 -23.21 -4.19
CA ASP A 56 -1.68 -23.38 -5.39
C ASP A 56 -0.93 -22.08 -5.79
N GLY A 57 -1.12 -20.99 -5.04
CA GLY A 57 -0.50 -19.69 -5.27
C GLY A 57 -1.29 -18.77 -6.21
N THR A 58 -2.46 -19.20 -6.71
CA THR A 58 -3.36 -18.37 -7.52
C THR A 58 -3.97 -17.26 -6.69
N ILE A 59 -3.94 -16.03 -7.20
CA ILE A 59 -4.55 -14.88 -6.54
C ILE A 59 -5.89 -14.56 -7.20
N TYR A 60 -6.94 -14.50 -6.40
CA TYR A 60 -8.29 -14.21 -6.86
C TYR A 60 -9.06 -13.35 -5.86
N TRP A 61 -10.14 -12.73 -6.34
CA TRP A 61 -11.04 -11.94 -5.51
C TRP A 61 -12.11 -12.85 -4.91
N ASP A 62 -12.17 -12.96 -3.59
CA ASP A 62 -13.24 -13.73 -2.91
C ASP A 62 -14.30 -12.79 -2.34
N GLU A 63 -15.55 -12.99 -2.76
CA GLU A 63 -16.70 -12.18 -2.34
C GLU A 63 -17.14 -12.39 -0.89
N ASN A 64 -16.52 -13.32 -0.18
CA ASN A 64 -16.82 -13.66 1.22
C ASN A 64 -15.62 -13.40 2.16
N ALA A 65 -14.44 -13.10 1.62
CA ALA A 65 -13.24 -12.89 2.43
C ALA A 65 -13.19 -11.47 3.00
N THR A 66 -13.33 -11.38 4.32
CA THR A 66 -13.15 -10.18 5.14
C THR A 66 -11.89 -10.24 6.01
N SER A 67 -11.40 -11.45 6.29
CA SER A 67 -10.30 -11.76 7.20
C SER A 67 -9.77 -13.17 6.90
N GLN A 68 -8.69 -13.59 7.57
CA GLN A 68 -8.21 -14.96 7.47
C GLN A 68 -9.27 -16.00 7.87
N ASP A 69 -10.11 -15.70 8.87
CA ASP A 69 -11.13 -16.63 9.38
C ASP A 69 -12.27 -16.90 8.38
N THR A 70 -12.46 -16.01 7.40
CA THR A 70 -13.51 -16.12 6.37
C THR A 70 -12.98 -16.66 5.04
N THR A 71 -11.67 -16.89 4.93
CA THR A 71 -11.07 -17.59 3.78
C THR A 71 -11.30 -19.10 3.86
N LYS A 72 -11.15 -19.80 2.73
CA LYS A 72 -11.27 -21.26 2.70
C LYS A 72 -10.02 -21.90 3.34
N PRO A 73 -10.13 -23.14 3.85
CA PRO A 73 -8.97 -23.83 4.42
C PRO A 73 -7.79 -23.90 3.46
N GLY A 74 -6.60 -23.50 3.94
CA GLY A 74 -5.36 -23.50 3.16
C GLY A 74 -5.11 -22.24 2.34
N GLU A 75 -6.03 -21.28 2.36
CA GLU A 75 -5.86 -19.99 1.67
C GLU A 75 -5.20 -18.95 2.58
N THR A 76 -4.57 -17.94 1.96
CA THR A 76 -4.00 -16.78 2.66
C THR A 76 -4.79 -15.53 2.34
N TYR A 77 -5.28 -14.86 3.37
CA TYR A 77 -5.97 -13.58 3.24
C TYR A 77 -4.98 -12.45 2.92
N LEU A 78 -5.22 -11.69 1.85
CA LEU A 78 -4.33 -10.61 1.39
C LEU A 78 -4.91 -9.20 1.59
N GLY A 79 -6.22 -9.07 1.82
CA GLY A 79 -6.90 -7.79 2.02
C GLY A 79 -7.36 -7.08 0.74
N ALA A 80 -7.89 -5.87 0.87
CA ALA A 80 -8.48 -5.12 -0.24
C ALA A 80 -7.49 -4.77 -1.36
N ASN A 81 -6.24 -4.48 -1.00
CA ASN A 81 -5.18 -4.13 -1.93
C ASN A 81 -3.90 -4.89 -1.55
N VAL A 82 -3.20 -5.44 -2.55
CA VAL A 82 -1.93 -6.14 -2.32
C VAL A 82 -0.95 -5.93 -3.48
N LEU A 83 0.30 -5.57 -3.15
CA LEU A 83 1.43 -5.69 -4.05
C LEU A 83 2.04 -7.08 -3.87
N VAL A 84 2.20 -7.84 -4.93
CA VAL A 84 2.78 -9.18 -4.90
C VAL A 84 4.12 -9.14 -5.60
N GLY A 85 5.19 -9.42 -4.88
CA GLY A 85 6.56 -9.52 -5.41
C GLY A 85 7.02 -10.97 -5.44
N THR A 86 7.25 -11.52 -6.63
CA THR A 86 7.84 -12.85 -6.84
C THR A 86 9.31 -12.65 -7.22
N HIS A 87 10.21 -13.22 -6.43
CA HIS A 87 11.64 -13.07 -6.68
C HIS A 87 12.16 -14.11 -7.68
N ASN A 88 13.34 -13.87 -8.25
CA ASN A 88 14.03 -14.85 -9.10
C ASN A 88 15.48 -15.01 -8.65
N ARG A 89 15.66 -15.14 -7.33
CA ARG A 89 16.98 -15.27 -6.70
C ARG A 89 17.36 -16.74 -6.52
N ASP A 90 18.66 -17.02 -6.63
CA ASP A 90 19.22 -18.32 -6.30
C ASP A 90 19.39 -18.52 -4.77
N SER A 91 19.84 -19.71 -4.36
CA SER A 91 20.12 -20.03 -2.95
C SER A 91 21.23 -19.20 -2.32
N ASN A 92 22.02 -18.48 -3.12
CA ASN A 92 23.07 -17.56 -2.67
C ASN A 92 22.58 -16.11 -2.62
N LEU A 93 21.27 -15.87 -2.81
CA LEU A 93 20.63 -14.55 -2.88
C LEU A 93 21.09 -13.70 -4.07
N ASN A 94 21.53 -14.31 -5.17
CA ASN A 94 21.78 -13.60 -6.42
C ASN A 94 20.50 -13.57 -7.26
N GLU A 95 20.11 -12.38 -7.73
CA GLU A 95 18.97 -12.21 -8.63
C GLU A 95 19.42 -11.45 -9.89
N PRO A 96 19.13 -11.97 -11.10
CA PRO A 96 19.38 -11.22 -12.32
C PRO A 96 18.63 -9.89 -12.33
N ILE A 97 19.29 -8.82 -12.77
CA ILE A 97 18.66 -7.49 -12.82
C ILE A 97 17.39 -7.51 -13.68
N ASN A 98 16.29 -7.01 -13.10
CA ASN A 98 14.93 -6.96 -13.67
C ASN A 98 14.29 -8.33 -13.91
N SER A 99 14.60 -9.32 -13.06
CA SER A 99 13.98 -10.64 -13.17
C SER A 99 12.90 -10.92 -12.13
N ALA A 100 12.78 -10.09 -11.09
CA ALA A 100 11.65 -10.19 -10.17
C ALA A 100 10.39 -9.61 -10.81
N LYS A 101 9.24 -10.22 -10.48
CA LYS A 101 7.93 -9.81 -10.98
C LYS A 101 7.12 -9.16 -9.87
N PHE A 102 6.56 -7.98 -10.15
CA PHE A 102 5.67 -7.27 -9.24
C PHE A 102 4.31 -7.10 -9.87
N GLN A 103 3.26 -7.51 -9.18
CA GLN A 103 1.87 -7.41 -9.62
C GLN A 103 1.05 -6.68 -8.57
N LEU A 104 0.30 -5.67 -8.99
CA LEU A 104 -0.54 -4.86 -8.13
C LEU A 104 -1.99 -5.32 -8.25
N TYR A 105 -2.59 -5.80 -7.17
CA TYR A 105 -3.99 -6.20 -7.09
C TYR A 105 -4.73 -5.17 -6.24
N LEU A 106 -5.79 -4.60 -6.81
CA LEU A 106 -6.52 -3.48 -6.20
C LEU A 106 -8.01 -3.79 -6.17
N GLU A 107 -8.68 -3.37 -5.11
CA GLU A 107 -10.13 -3.52 -4.96
C GLU A 107 -10.91 -2.95 -6.16
N LYS A 108 -10.40 -1.87 -6.76
CA LYS A 108 -10.99 -1.22 -7.93
C LYS A 108 -11.02 -2.11 -9.20
N ASN A 109 -10.24 -3.20 -9.25
CA ASN A 109 -10.17 -4.13 -10.37
C ASN A 109 -10.12 -5.58 -9.91
N LYS A 110 -11.27 -6.23 -9.85
CA LYS A 110 -11.46 -7.58 -9.27
C LYS A 110 -11.12 -8.73 -10.23
N ASN A 111 -10.70 -8.44 -11.46
CA ASN A 111 -10.47 -9.42 -12.53
C ASN A 111 -8.99 -9.82 -12.70
N GLY A 112 -8.13 -9.44 -11.75
CA GLY A 112 -6.71 -9.78 -11.73
C GLY A 112 -5.83 -8.58 -11.35
N SER A 113 -4.56 -8.63 -11.74
CA SER A 113 -3.63 -7.52 -11.48
C SER A 113 -4.03 -6.27 -12.25
N SER A 114 -4.10 -5.14 -11.56
CA SER A 114 -4.27 -3.79 -12.13
C SER A 114 -3.03 -3.31 -12.87
N ALA A 115 -1.85 -3.71 -12.42
CA ALA A 115 -0.59 -3.35 -13.05
C ALA A 115 0.47 -4.41 -12.79
N GLU A 116 1.47 -4.47 -13.67
CA GLU A 116 2.59 -5.40 -13.57
C GLU A 116 3.89 -4.69 -13.97
N ILE A 117 4.99 -4.97 -13.26
CA ILE A 117 6.32 -4.46 -13.60
C ILE A 117 7.41 -5.46 -13.23
N MET A 118 8.47 -5.51 -14.03
CA MET A 118 9.69 -6.24 -13.71
C MET A 118 10.64 -5.37 -12.89
N GLY A 119 11.31 -5.97 -11.91
CA GLY A 119 12.11 -5.25 -10.94
C GLY A 119 13.15 -6.11 -10.24
N ASN A 120 13.52 -5.70 -9.03
CA ASN A 120 14.54 -6.33 -8.21
C ASN A 120 14.05 -6.43 -6.77
N THR A 121 14.23 -7.60 -6.16
CA THR A 121 13.88 -7.89 -4.78
C THR A 121 15.09 -8.05 -3.86
N VAL A 122 16.27 -8.20 -4.46
CA VAL A 122 17.57 -8.31 -3.80
C VAL A 122 18.25 -6.93 -3.76
N PRO A 123 18.89 -6.54 -2.63
CA PRO A 123 19.62 -5.28 -2.54
C PRO A 123 20.88 -5.26 -3.43
N ALA A 124 21.49 -4.08 -3.56
CA ALA A 124 22.73 -3.92 -4.29
C ALA A 124 23.88 -4.77 -3.71
N ASP A 125 23.88 -4.98 -2.39
CA ASP A 125 24.81 -5.84 -1.66
C ASP A 125 24.08 -6.59 -0.54
N VAL A 126 23.92 -7.90 -0.71
CA VAL A 126 23.20 -8.78 0.23
C VAL A 126 23.92 -8.96 1.56
N LYS A 127 25.25 -8.88 1.57
CA LYS A 127 26.06 -9.03 2.79
C LYS A 127 26.04 -7.77 3.63
N LYS A 128 25.86 -6.62 2.99
CA LYS A 128 25.81 -5.33 3.67
C LYS A 128 24.40 -4.97 4.11
N TYR A 129 23.45 -4.95 3.19
CA TYR A 129 22.14 -4.34 3.43
C TYR A 129 21.06 -5.33 3.88
N GLY A 130 21.29 -6.63 3.71
CA GLY A 130 20.31 -7.66 4.00
C GLY A 130 19.16 -7.72 2.99
N THR A 131 18.59 -8.92 2.88
CA THR A 131 17.48 -9.19 1.96
C THR A 131 16.22 -9.43 2.77
N LEU A 132 15.12 -8.76 2.43
CA LEU A 132 13.83 -8.95 3.09
C LEU A 132 13.36 -10.39 2.91
N ALA A 133 12.91 -11.02 4.00
CA ALA A 133 12.35 -12.37 3.97
C ALA A 133 10.95 -12.38 3.36
N GLU A 134 10.57 -13.51 2.80
CA GLU A 134 9.23 -13.83 2.32
C GLU A 134 8.19 -13.63 3.43
N GLY A 135 6.96 -13.30 3.03
CA GLY A 135 5.88 -13.04 3.97
C GLY A 135 4.92 -11.96 3.50
N LEU A 136 3.88 -11.75 4.31
CA LEU A 136 2.86 -10.73 4.11
C LEU A 136 3.09 -9.57 5.08
N TYR A 137 3.26 -8.37 4.55
CA TYR A 137 3.58 -7.18 5.34
C TYR A 137 2.61 -6.05 5.02
N PRO A 138 2.14 -5.27 6.01
CA PRO A 138 1.37 -4.05 5.71
C PRO A 138 2.18 -3.11 4.81
N ALA A 139 1.55 -2.48 3.83
CA ALA A 139 2.20 -1.53 2.95
C ALA A 139 1.27 -0.37 2.64
N LYS A 140 1.85 0.82 2.43
CA LYS A 140 1.09 2.01 2.07
C LYS A 140 1.83 2.88 1.07
N HIS A 141 1.08 3.59 0.25
CA HIS A 141 1.62 4.58 -0.66
C HIS A 141 2.35 5.69 0.11
N THR A 142 3.45 6.17 -0.46
CA THR A 142 4.23 7.29 0.04
C THR A 142 4.98 7.96 -1.11
N ILE A 143 5.62 9.09 -0.81
CA ILE A 143 6.52 9.78 -1.75
C ILE A 143 7.96 9.59 -1.28
N TYR A 144 8.80 9.05 -2.15
CA TYR A 144 10.23 8.84 -1.91
C TYR A 144 11.05 9.45 -3.04
N LYS A 145 11.93 10.42 -2.71
CA LYS A 145 12.78 11.12 -3.69
C LYS A 145 12.00 11.66 -4.90
N ASN A 146 10.88 12.34 -4.61
CA ASN A 146 9.97 12.98 -5.57
C ASN A 146 9.25 12.03 -6.55
N ASP A 147 9.18 10.73 -6.24
CA ASP A 147 8.34 9.77 -6.97
C ASP A 147 7.50 8.96 -5.98
N GLY A 148 6.38 8.41 -6.46
CA GLY A 148 5.58 7.47 -5.69
C GLY A 148 6.40 6.24 -5.28
N ALA A 149 6.06 5.65 -4.15
CA ALA A 149 6.65 4.42 -3.62
C ALA A 149 5.64 3.74 -2.68
N LEU A 150 5.90 2.47 -2.33
CA LEU A 150 5.18 1.81 -1.24
C LEU A 150 6.11 1.59 -0.05
N LEU A 151 5.75 2.13 1.13
CA LEU A 151 6.47 1.92 2.38
C LEU A 151 6.00 0.62 3.03
N ILE A 152 6.92 -0.32 3.19
CA ILE A 152 6.64 -1.66 3.72
C ILE A 152 6.76 -1.63 5.26
N ASN A 153 5.81 -2.26 5.92
CA ASN A 153 5.62 -2.32 7.37
C ASN A 153 5.71 -0.96 8.09
N GLY A 154 5.28 0.11 7.41
CA GLY A 154 5.40 1.48 7.91
C GLY A 154 6.86 1.90 8.20
N GLY A 155 7.84 1.31 7.52
CA GLY A 155 9.27 1.59 7.70
C GLY A 155 9.86 1.00 8.98
N ARG A 156 9.15 0.07 9.63
CA ARG A 156 9.57 -0.59 10.87
C ARG A 156 10.26 -1.91 10.59
N ASN A 157 10.64 -2.58 11.67
CA ASN A 157 11.42 -3.80 11.69
C ASN A 157 10.78 -4.90 10.83
N LEU A 158 11.53 -5.39 9.86
CA LEU A 158 11.18 -6.46 8.94
C LEU A 158 12.21 -7.58 9.05
N PRO A 159 11.79 -8.85 8.93
CA PRO A 159 12.71 -9.97 8.99
C PRO A 159 13.64 -10.00 7.77
N THR A 160 14.78 -10.65 7.95
CA THR A 160 15.80 -10.79 6.90
C THR A 160 16.06 -12.26 6.60
N VAL A 161 16.48 -12.57 5.37
CA VAL A 161 16.85 -13.95 5.00
C VAL A 161 18.16 -14.38 5.67
N ASN A 162 19.22 -13.57 5.52
CA ASN A 162 20.59 -13.90 5.98
C ASN A 162 21.25 -12.76 6.80
N GLY A 163 20.46 -11.93 7.47
CA GLY A 163 20.95 -10.83 8.30
C GLY A 163 21.15 -9.49 7.58
N ASN A 164 21.38 -8.43 8.35
CA ASN A 164 21.67 -7.07 7.87
C ASN A 164 22.66 -6.34 8.82
N PRO A 165 23.98 -6.46 8.63
CA PRO A 165 24.95 -5.82 9.53
C PRO A 165 25.02 -4.29 9.38
N ASN A 166 24.38 -3.70 8.36
CA ASN A 166 24.40 -2.26 8.15
C ASN A 166 23.33 -1.50 8.98
N ASN A 167 22.40 -2.21 9.66
CA ASN A 167 21.42 -1.54 10.52
C ASN A 167 21.91 -1.46 11.97
N PRO A 168 22.06 -0.24 12.54
CA PRO A 168 22.47 -0.06 13.94
C PRO A 168 21.62 -0.80 14.98
N LYS A 169 20.33 -1.05 14.69
CA LYS A 169 19.44 -1.82 15.58
C LYS A 169 19.87 -3.28 15.75
N ASN A 170 20.75 -3.77 14.89
CA ASN A 170 21.24 -5.14 14.89
C ASN A 170 22.49 -5.32 15.75
N TYR A 171 22.85 -4.31 16.56
CA TYR A 171 23.95 -4.37 17.51
C TYR A 171 23.41 -4.33 18.94
N TYR A 172 24.10 -5.00 19.85
CA TYR A 172 23.90 -4.83 21.29
C TYR A 172 24.52 -3.51 21.76
N ALA A 173 24.24 -3.12 23.00
CA ALA A 173 24.78 -1.88 23.59
C ALA A 173 26.33 -1.86 23.68
N ASN A 174 26.96 -3.05 23.68
CA ASN A 174 28.41 -3.21 23.66
C ASN A 174 29.00 -3.24 22.23
N GLU A 175 28.23 -2.83 21.22
CA GLU A 175 28.62 -2.78 19.80
C GLU A 175 28.92 -4.14 19.16
N SER A 176 28.65 -5.25 19.85
CA SER A 176 28.70 -6.57 19.21
C SER A 176 27.46 -6.80 18.33
N LEU A 177 27.68 -7.41 17.17
CA LEU A 177 26.62 -7.76 16.22
C LEU A 177 25.76 -8.90 16.79
N LYS A 178 24.44 -8.77 16.65
CA LYS A 178 23.49 -9.82 17.04
C LYS A 178 23.62 -11.05 16.13
N PRO A 179 23.05 -12.20 16.51
CA PRO A 179 22.87 -13.32 15.59
C PRO A 179 22.02 -12.91 14.37
N SER A 180 22.32 -13.43 13.18
CA SER A 180 21.60 -13.08 11.96
C SER A 180 20.08 -13.33 12.03
N SER A 181 19.63 -14.29 12.86
CA SER A 181 18.21 -14.58 13.11
C SER A 181 17.48 -13.46 13.86
N GLU A 182 18.20 -12.58 14.54
CA GLU A 182 17.64 -11.42 15.26
C GLU A 182 17.74 -10.12 14.45
N HIS A 183 18.37 -10.17 13.27
CA HIS A 183 18.56 -8.99 12.44
C HIS A 183 17.26 -8.54 11.78
N VAL A 184 17.12 -7.22 11.69
CA VAL A 184 15.99 -6.58 11.02
C VAL A 184 16.43 -5.64 9.90
N LEU A 185 15.55 -5.50 8.92
CA LEU A 185 15.51 -4.38 7.98
C LEU A 185 14.54 -3.32 8.51
N ASP A 186 14.75 -2.05 8.16
CA ASP A 186 13.79 -0.99 8.34
C ASP A 186 13.82 -0.04 7.14
N GLN A 187 12.85 0.89 7.10
CA GLN A 187 12.72 1.85 5.99
C GLN A 187 12.70 1.20 4.59
N VAL A 188 12.20 -0.04 4.50
CA VAL A 188 12.10 -0.77 3.23
C VAL A 188 10.94 -0.21 2.42
N LEU A 189 11.24 0.14 1.17
CA LEU A 189 10.27 0.62 0.20
C LEU A 189 10.26 -0.30 -1.02
N PHE A 190 9.15 -0.33 -1.74
CA PHE A 190 9.14 -0.58 -3.18
C PHE A 190 9.22 0.77 -3.90
N HIS A 191 10.34 1.05 -4.56
CA HIS A 191 10.58 2.34 -5.22
C HIS A 191 11.16 2.21 -6.64
N LYS A 192 11.31 3.33 -7.36
CA LYS A 192 11.92 3.32 -8.70
C LYS A 192 13.31 2.66 -8.71
N GLY A 193 13.59 1.85 -9.72
CA GLY A 193 14.94 1.33 -9.96
C GLY A 193 15.88 2.36 -10.60
N ASN A 194 17.03 1.90 -11.07
CA ASN A 194 18.02 2.76 -11.71
C ASN A 194 17.66 3.06 -13.16
N TYR A 195 17.12 4.23 -13.46
CA TYR A 195 16.53 4.50 -14.78
C TYR A 195 17.47 4.86 -15.92
N GLY A 196 18.76 5.02 -15.64
CA GLY A 196 19.77 5.27 -16.67
C GLY A 196 20.64 4.06 -16.98
N ARG A 197 20.49 2.96 -16.23
CA ARG A 197 21.42 1.83 -16.28
C ARG A 197 20.81 0.57 -15.70
N LYS A 198 21.10 -0.57 -16.34
CA LYS A 198 20.79 -1.90 -15.81
C LYS A 198 21.75 -2.29 -14.67
N SER A 199 21.64 -1.64 -13.52
CA SER A 199 22.47 -1.87 -12.33
C SER A 199 21.80 -1.35 -11.06
N LEU A 200 22.02 -2.01 -9.92
CA LEU A 200 21.59 -1.53 -8.60
C LEU A 200 22.51 -0.47 -8.00
N TYR A 201 23.50 0.03 -8.74
CA TYR A 201 24.41 1.09 -8.31
C TYR A 201 24.39 2.30 -9.25
N THR A 202 24.66 3.48 -8.71
CA THR A 202 24.92 4.68 -9.51
C THR A 202 26.17 4.55 -10.36
N ASN A 203 26.37 5.49 -11.29
CA ASN A 203 27.70 5.74 -11.82
C ASN A 203 28.66 6.14 -10.69
N PRO A 204 29.97 5.83 -10.83
CA PRO A 204 30.98 6.42 -9.98
C PRO A 204 30.89 7.95 -10.05
N ASN A 205 30.98 8.61 -8.91
CA ASN A 205 31.13 10.06 -8.86
C ASN A 205 32.57 10.46 -9.28
N LYS A 206 32.91 11.77 -9.23
CA LYS A 206 34.25 12.27 -9.58
C LYS A 206 35.39 11.65 -8.74
N GLN A 207 35.07 11.14 -7.56
CA GLN A 207 36.00 10.49 -6.63
C GLN A 207 36.02 8.96 -6.79
N GLY A 208 35.27 8.40 -7.75
CA GLY A 208 35.17 6.95 -7.98
C GLY A 208 34.13 6.23 -7.10
N ASN A 209 33.39 6.94 -6.25
CA ASN A 209 32.42 6.32 -5.34
C ASN A 209 31.13 5.96 -6.07
N VAL A 210 30.66 4.73 -5.86
CA VAL A 210 29.34 4.26 -6.30
C VAL A 210 28.37 4.20 -5.12
N PHE A 211 27.11 4.55 -5.36
CA PHE A 211 26.07 4.53 -4.34
C PHE A 211 25.03 3.49 -4.68
N PRO A 212 24.54 2.70 -3.69
CA PRO A 212 23.48 1.74 -3.92
C PRO A 212 22.17 2.48 -4.23
N ILE A 213 21.46 2.00 -5.24
CA ILE A 213 20.08 2.41 -5.53
C ILE A 213 19.13 1.66 -4.60
N SER A 214 19.40 0.37 -4.34
CA SER A 214 18.70 -0.42 -3.33
C SER A 214 19.64 -0.80 -2.17
N ALA A 215 19.42 -0.19 -1.01
CA ALA A 215 20.09 -0.50 0.25
C ALA A 215 19.19 -1.34 1.17
N GLY A 216 18.62 -2.43 0.64
CA GLY A 216 17.65 -3.30 1.34
C GLY A 216 16.21 -3.17 0.81
N CYS A 217 15.97 -2.19 -0.08
CA CYS A 217 14.68 -1.93 -0.69
C CYS A 217 14.33 -2.91 -1.84
N GLN A 218 13.06 -2.92 -2.20
CA GLN A 218 12.56 -3.52 -3.43
C GLN A 218 12.50 -2.42 -4.50
N THR A 219 12.76 -2.75 -5.77
CA THR A 219 12.71 -1.74 -6.83
C THR A 219 11.95 -2.21 -8.05
N GLY A 220 11.35 -1.25 -8.78
CA GLY A 220 11.02 -1.45 -10.19
C GLY A 220 12.27 -1.64 -11.06
N GLY A 221 12.06 -1.65 -12.37
CA GLY A 221 13.10 -1.93 -13.35
C GLY A 221 14.28 -0.95 -13.30
N SER A 222 15.45 -1.45 -13.70
CA SER A 222 16.68 -0.70 -13.89
C SER A 222 17.13 -0.75 -15.35
N GLY A 223 17.41 0.38 -15.97
CA GLY A 223 17.81 0.50 -17.36
C GLY A 223 17.08 1.62 -18.07
N ASN A 224 17.40 1.78 -19.36
CA ASN A 224 16.71 2.73 -20.21
C ASN A 224 15.20 2.48 -20.18
N CYS A 225 14.43 3.56 -20.18
CA CYS A 225 12.96 3.57 -20.13
C CYS A 225 12.34 3.01 -18.83
N SER A 226 13.12 2.66 -17.80
CA SER A 226 12.52 2.07 -16.59
C SER A 226 11.78 3.08 -15.71
N LEU A 227 12.15 4.38 -15.75
CA LEU A 227 11.45 5.42 -14.98
C LEU A 227 10.02 5.67 -15.48
N PRO A 228 9.76 5.89 -16.79
CA PRO A 228 8.39 5.97 -17.30
C PRO A 228 7.55 4.74 -16.92
N LEU A 229 8.05 3.52 -17.16
CA LEU A 229 7.35 2.29 -16.81
C LEU A 229 7.02 2.20 -15.31
N TYR A 230 7.96 2.59 -14.45
CA TYR A 230 7.73 2.65 -13.02
C TYR A 230 6.68 3.69 -12.65
N ARG A 231 6.69 4.87 -13.28
CA ARG A 231 5.70 5.93 -13.02
C ARG A 231 4.30 5.52 -13.42
N ASP A 232 4.17 4.84 -14.56
CA ASP A 232 2.88 4.29 -15.00
C ASP A 232 2.37 3.24 -14.00
N PHE A 233 3.24 2.33 -13.55
CA PHE A 233 2.91 1.34 -12.52
C PHE A 233 2.48 1.99 -11.19
N ILE A 234 3.30 2.91 -10.66
CA ILE A 234 3.08 3.44 -9.31
C ILE A 234 1.89 4.40 -9.24
N LYS A 235 1.52 5.02 -10.37
CA LYS A 235 0.31 5.82 -10.49
C LYS A 235 -0.95 5.00 -10.19
N GLU A 236 -0.97 3.73 -10.58
CA GLU A 236 -2.10 2.84 -10.24
C GLU A 236 -2.23 2.60 -8.73
N ALA A 237 -1.14 2.76 -7.98
CA ALA A 237 -1.06 2.59 -6.53
C ALA A 237 -1.22 3.92 -5.75
N GLU A 238 -1.65 5.02 -6.39
CA GLU A 238 -1.98 6.25 -5.68
C GLU A 238 -3.10 5.99 -4.64
N GLY A 239 -2.85 6.37 -3.39
CA GLY A 239 -3.78 6.09 -2.28
C GLY A 239 -3.77 4.63 -1.80
N PHE A 240 -2.82 3.80 -2.26
CA PHE A 240 -2.71 2.41 -1.82
C PHE A 240 -2.57 2.30 -0.30
N GLU A 241 -3.48 1.56 0.31
CA GLU A 241 -3.39 1.03 1.67
C GLU A 241 -3.74 -0.45 1.61
N GLY A 242 -2.83 -1.31 2.09
CA GLY A 242 -2.99 -2.74 1.93
C GLY A 242 -1.77 -3.51 2.38
N ASN A 243 -1.43 -4.57 1.66
CA ASN A 243 -0.31 -5.45 1.99
C ASN A 243 0.73 -5.56 0.86
N TYR A 244 1.93 -5.99 1.22
CA TYR A 244 2.97 -6.45 0.32
C TYR A 244 3.23 -7.93 0.63
N LEU A 245 2.86 -8.79 -0.32
CA LEU A 245 3.17 -10.22 -0.28
C LEU A 245 4.48 -10.47 -1.03
N ARG A 246 5.49 -11.00 -0.36
CA ARG A 246 6.74 -11.45 -0.96
C ARG A 246 6.74 -12.98 -1.08
N LYS A 247 6.90 -13.49 -2.30
CA LYS A 247 6.87 -14.90 -2.65
C LYS A 247 8.22 -15.41 -3.20
N PRO A 248 8.48 -16.73 -3.09
CA PRO A 248 9.56 -17.42 -3.79
C PRO A 248 9.54 -17.21 -5.30
#